data_AF-A0A9E5VPC6-F1
#
_entry.id   AF-A0A9E5VPC6-F1
#
_cell.length_a   1.000
_cell.length_b   1.000
_cell.length_c   1.000
_cell.angle_alpha   90.00
_cell.angle_beta   90.00
_cell.angle_gamma   90.00
#
_symmetry.space_group_name_H-M   'P 1'
#
loop_
_entity.id
_entity.type
_entity.pdbx_description
1 polymer ?
#
loop_
_entity_poly.entity_id
_entity_poly.type
_entity_poly.pdbx_seq_one_letter_code
_entity_poly.pdbx_strand_id
1 'polypeptide(L)' 'MQSCNIYKDISERTGGDIYIGVVGPVRTGKSTFIKRFMDMLVLPILDDSHEKERVVDE' A
#
# COMPACT_ATOMS: atom_id res chain seq x y z
N MET A 1 16.02 -16.87 -18.86
CA MET A 1 14.75 -16.85 -18.09
C MET A 1 14.38 -15.40 -17.90
N GLN A 2 13.31 -14.90 -18.52
CA GLN A 2 12.86 -13.53 -18.31
C GLN A 2 12.26 -13.47 -16.90
N SER A 3 13.06 -13.05 -15.93
CA SER A 3 12.59 -12.67 -14.61
C SER A 3 11.74 -11.42 -14.79
N CYS A 4 10.43 -11.60 -14.96
CA CYS A 4 9.45 -10.52 -14.94
C CYS A 4 9.55 -9.87 -13.56
N ASN A 5 10.34 -8.80 -13.48
CA ASN A 5 10.50 -8.03 -12.27
C ASN A 5 9.32 -7.08 -12.23
N ILE A 6 8.18 -7.60 -11.77
CA ILE A 6 6.89 -6.90 -11.73
C ILE A 6 7.05 -5.51 -11.10
N TYR A 7 7.87 -5.38 -10.06
CA TYR A 7 8.15 -4.09 -9.41
C TYR A 7 8.88 -3.11 -10.33
N LYS A 8 9.84 -3.60 -11.12
CA LYS A 8 10.55 -2.78 -12.13
C LYS A 8 9.58 -2.32 -13.22
N ASP A 9 8.76 -3.22 -13.74
CA ASP A 9 7.80 -2.91 -14.80
C ASP A 9 6.73 -1.93 -14.31
N ILE A 10 6.27 -2.07 -13.06
CA ILE A 10 5.34 -1.12 -12.43
C ILE A 10 6.00 0.24 -12.26
N SER A 11 7.21 0.30 -11.69
CA SER A 11 7.95 1.55 -11.49
C SER A 11 8.19 2.31 -12.80
N GLU A 12 8.61 1.62 -13.87
CA GLU A 12 8.83 2.23 -15.18
C GLU A 12 7.54 2.77 -15.82
N ARG A 13 6.39 2.16 -15.56
CA ARG A 13 5.09 2.56 -16.14
C ARG A 13 4.35 3.61 -15.32
N THR A 14 4.58 3.64 -14.02
CA THR A 14 3.82 4.47 -13.07
C THR A 14 4.64 5.64 -12.53
N GLY A 15 5.94 5.71 -12.85
CA GLY A 15 6.85 6.69 -12.25
C GLY A 15 7.25 6.35 -10.82
N GLY A 16 6.94 5.12 -10.35
CA GLY A 16 7.19 4.66 -8.99
C GLY A 16 5.96 4.64 -8.10
N ASP A 17 4.84 5.23 -8.53
CA ASP A 17 3.63 5.35 -7.71
C ASP A 17 2.67 4.16 -7.90
N ILE A 18 2.24 3.55 -6.79
CA ILE A 18 1.32 2.42 -6.81
C ILE A 18 0.03 2.80 -6.10
N TYR A 19 -1.08 2.78 -6.83
CA TYR A 19 -2.42 3.01 -6.30
C TYR A 19 -3.15 1.67 -6.11
N ILE A 20 -3.65 1.42 -4.89
CA ILE A 20 -4.41 0.20 -4.56
C ILE A 20 -5.86 0.59 -4.25
N GLY A 21 -6.81 0.00 -5.00
CA GLY A 21 -8.24 0.22 -4.81
C GLY A 21 -8.93 -1.00 -4.20
N VAL A 22 -9.70 -0.79 -3.12
CA VAL A 22 -10.53 -1.83 -2.49
C VAL A 22 -12.00 -1.56 -2.82
N VAL A 23 -12.63 -2.44 -3.61
CA VAL A 23 -14.01 -2.28 -4.09
C VAL A 23 -14.92 -3.37 -3.51
N GLY A 24 -16.17 -3.00 -3.22
CA GLY A 24 -17.19 -3.95 -2.75
C GLY A 24 -18.44 -3.29 -2.19
N PRO A 25 -19.52 -4.07 -1.94
CA PRO A 25 -20.81 -3.57 -1.47
C PRO A 25 -20.77 -2.76 -0.17
N VAL A 26 -21.84 -2.04 0.13
CA VAL A 26 -21.96 -1.23 1.35
C VAL A 26 -21.80 -2.10 2.60
N ARG A 27 -21.06 -1.60 3.61
CA ARG A 27 -20.83 -2.26 4.91
C ARG A 27 -20.13 -3.63 4.87
N THR A 28 -19.41 -3.96 3.80
CA THR A 28 -18.56 -5.18 3.75
C THR A 28 -17.21 -5.04 4.46
N GLY A 29 -17.00 -3.99 5.25
CA GLY A 29 -15.76 -3.81 6.02
C GLY A 29 -14.55 -3.31 5.23
N LYS A 30 -14.73 -2.70 4.05
CA LYS A 30 -13.64 -2.15 3.23
C LYS A 30 -12.69 -1.23 4.00
N SER A 31 -13.24 -0.25 4.72
CA SER A 31 -12.44 0.67 5.55
C SER A 31 -11.73 -0.07 6.68
N THR A 32 -12.35 -1.09 7.26
CA THR A 32 -11.74 -1.95 8.29
C THR A 32 -10.56 -2.75 7.73
N PHE A 33 -10.68 -3.26 6.50
CA PHE A 33 -9.59 -3.97 5.83
C PHE A 33 -8.41 -3.04 5.56
N ILE A 34 -8.64 -1.85 5.01
CA ILE A 34 -7.59 -0.87 4.71
C ILE A 34 -6.82 -0.52 5.98
N LYS A 35 -7.53 -0.18 7.07
CA LYS A 35 -6.89 0.14 8.34
C LYS A 35 -6.02 -1.00 8.87
N ARG A 36 -6.57 -2.22 8.88
CA ARG A 36 -5.84 -3.43 9.31
C ARG A 36 -4.63 -3.74 8.44
N PHE A 37 -4.73 -3.52 7.14
CA PHE A 37 -3.63 -3.73 6.19
C PHE A 37 -2.49 -2.74 6.48
N MET A 38 -2.80 -1.45 6.64
CA MET A 38 -1.81 -0.43 6.98
C MET A 38 -1.13 -0.75 8.31
N ASP A 39 -1.91 -1.03 9.36
CA ASP A 39 -1.40 -1.28 10.72
C ASP A 39 -0.49 -2.52 10.79
N MET A 40 -0.86 -3.62 10.12
CA MET A 40 -0.17 -4.90 10.27
C MET A 40 0.94 -5.14 9.24
N LEU A 41 0.81 -4.60 8.03
CA LEU A 41 1.71 -4.93 6.93
C LEU A 41 2.55 -3.74 6.45
N VAL A 42 2.06 -2.51 6.57
CA VAL A 42 2.78 -1.33 6.04
C VAL A 42 3.58 -0.62 7.14
N LEU A 43 2.91 -0.17 8.19
CA LEU A 43 3.53 0.59 9.28
C LEU A 43 4.70 -0.10 10.01
N PRO A 44 4.76 -1.45 10.11
CA PRO A 44 5.92 -2.12 10.70
C PRO A 44 7.16 -2.15 9.79
N ILE A 45 6.99 -1.96 8.48
CA ILE A 45 8.07 -2.03 7.48
C ILE A 45 8.68 -0.64 7.21
N LEU A 46 7.99 0.44 7.58
CA LEU A 46 8.51 1.80 7.49
C LEU A 46 9.60 2.03 8.54
N ASP A 47 10.84 2.25 8.08
CA ASP A 47 12.02 2.47 8.92
C ASP A 47 12.07 3.88 9.53
N ASP A 48 11.55 4.89 8.82
CA ASP A 48 11.58 6.28 9.28
C ASP A 48 10.36 6.60 10.16
N SER A 49 10.63 6.98 11.41
CA SER A 49 9.60 7.38 12.38
C SER A 49 8.76 8.58 11.95
N HIS A 50 9.34 9.54 11.21
CA HIS A 50 8.63 10.71 10.70
C HIS A 50 7.71 10.35 9.54
N GLU A 51 8.13 9.43 8.66
CA GLU A 51 7.26 8.92 7.60
C GLU A 51 6.11 8.13 8.17
N LYS A 52 6.38 7.31 9.19
CA LYS A 52 5.35 6.55 9.90
C LYS A 52 4.29 7.45 10.55
N GLU A 53 4.71 8.56 11.17
CA GLU A 53 3.78 9.51 11.80
C GLU A 53 2.89 10.21 10.77
N ARG A 54 3.46 10.62 9.62
CA ARG A 54 2.68 11.20 8.51
C ARG A 54 1.64 10.23 7.94
N VAL A 55 2.02 8.97 7.74
CA VAL A 55 1.15 7.93 7.16
C VAL A 55 0.02 7.51 8.12
N VAL A 56 0.17 7.74 9.42
CA VAL A 56 -0.89 7.47 10.41
C VAL A 56 -1.91 8.62 10.51
N ASP A 57 -1.47 9.85 10.23
CA ASP A 57 -2.33 11.04 10.26
C ASP A 57 -3.20 11.17 8.99
N GLU A 58 -2.70 10.71 7.83
CA GLU A 58 -3.45 10.60 6.56
C GLU A 58 -4.41 9.38 6.49
#